data_AF-A0A2S4PKX4-F1
#
_entry.id   AF-A0A2S4PKX4-F1
#
_cell.length_a   1.000
_cell.length_b   1.000
_cell.length_c   1.000
_cell.angle_alpha   90.00
_cell.angle_beta   90.00
_cell.angle_gamma   90.00
#
_symmetry.space_group_name_H-M   'P 1'
#
loop_
_entity.id
_entity.type
_entity.pdbx_description
1 polymer ?
#
loop_
_entity_poly.entity_id
_entity_poly.type
_entity_poly.pdbx_seq_one_letter_code
_entity_poly.pdbx_strand_id
1 'polypeptide(L)'
;MLCYELMLLFLVGNLRASAKLQAPIIPSHIHGVKNVPSISYAVINAPHIFNTIHGAMRQWDNSLKHNGMSMVPVTVEANTLFYHGGVTNEPVSNVEWFAFEVEHSEVFVERQPPKLDNETFKYFGHIDEQNYTGYLSTYRTTRPLKNIIYIDGMSAAKTTFGTLDTQDRVLLWDNGFKKRSGFQDLYRVQEICKLLPHVDGIIRMELGFELILCDASKNLELLSVTIHPQHFYRNKTENVFRRSEYMRGVSKRYAGVGA
;
A
#
# COMPACT_ATOMS: atom_id res chain seq x y z
N MET A 1 17.04 -30.32 55.13
CA MET A 1 16.10 -29.50 54.34
C MET A 1 16.63 -28.06 54.41
N LEU A 2 16.78 -27.36 53.28
CA LEU A 2 17.50 -26.06 53.07
C LEU A 2 19.00 -26.14 52.72
N CYS A 3 19.36 -26.73 51.57
CA CYS A 3 20.67 -26.43 50.96
C CYS A 3 20.71 -26.52 49.42
N TYR A 4 19.57 -26.37 48.73
CA TYR A 4 19.51 -26.52 47.26
C TYR A 4 18.67 -25.46 46.50
N GLU A 5 18.21 -24.38 47.14
CA GLU A 5 17.47 -23.33 46.41
C GLU A 5 18.27 -22.06 46.10
N LEU A 6 19.47 -21.88 46.67
CA LEU A 6 20.21 -20.62 46.53
C LEU A 6 21.27 -20.59 45.42
N MET A 7 21.18 -21.48 44.42
CA MET A 7 22.17 -21.57 43.34
C MET A 7 21.60 -21.38 41.93
N LEU A 8 20.36 -20.87 41.78
CA LEU A 8 19.81 -20.49 40.47
C LEU A 8 19.72 -18.97 40.24
N LEU A 9 19.85 -18.13 41.27
CA LEU A 9 19.74 -16.67 41.14
C LEU A 9 21.07 -15.95 40.85
N PHE A 10 22.21 -16.63 40.88
CA PHE A 10 23.53 -16.02 40.68
C PHE A 10 24.07 -16.06 39.24
N LEU A 11 23.33 -16.64 38.28
CA LEU A 11 23.77 -16.72 36.87
C LEU A 11 23.13 -15.67 35.94
N VAL A 12 22.25 -14.80 36.43
CA VAL A 12 21.63 -13.73 35.62
C VAL A 12 22.41 -12.40 35.68
N GLY A 13 23.50 -12.34 36.47
CA GLY A 13 24.18 -11.08 36.81
C GLY A 13 25.16 -10.50 35.78
N ASN A 14 25.49 -11.17 34.67
CA ASN A 14 26.57 -10.71 33.78
C ASN A 14 26.35 -10.92 32.27
N LEU A 15 25.10 -10.93 31.80
CA LEU A 15 24.83 -10.60 30.40
C LEU A 15 24.50 -9.10 30.32
N ARG A 16 25.51 -8.25 30.54
CA ARG A 16 25.49 -6.95 29.86
C ARG A 16 25.61 -7.28 28.39
N ALA A 17 24.48 -7.35 27.70
CA ALA A 17 24.48 -7.20 26.26
C ALA A 17 25.22 -5.89 26.00
N SER A 18 26.49 -5.98 25.59
CA SER A 18 27.21 -4.84 25.06
C SER A 18 26.44 -4.53 23.78
N ALA A 19 25.51 -3.58 23.86
CA ALA A 19 24.92 -2.99 22.67
C ALA A 19 26.12 -2.54 21.85
N LYS A 20 26.43 -3.27 20.77
CA LYS A 20 27.46 -2.84 19.83
C LYS A 20 26.98 -1.47 19.37
N LEU A 21 27.71 -0.43 19.77
CA LEU A 21 27.40 0.92 19.37
C LEU A 21 27.45 0.91 17.84
N GLN A 22 26.30 1.02 17.18
CA GLN A 22 26.25 1.13 15.73
C GLN A 22 27.01 2.40 15.37
N ALA A 23 28.17 2.25 14.75
CA ALA A 23 28.92 3.37 14.21
C ALA A 23 28.21 3.81 12.91
N PRO A 24 28.04 5.12 12.68
CA PRO A 24 27.49 5.61 11.42
C PRO A 24 28.38 5.17 10.24
N ILE A 25 27.74 4.89 9.10
CA ILE A 25 28.41 4.49 7.86
C ILE A 25 29.23 5.66 7.26
N ILE A 26 28.95 6.90 7.69
CA ILE A 26 29.59 8.12 7.20
C ILE A 26 30.67 8.58 8.20
N PRO A 27 31.89 8.94 7.74
CA PRO A 27 32.95 9.42 8.62
C PRO A 27 32.53 10.69 9.38
N SER A 28 32.91 10.78 10.65
CA SER A 28 32.57 11.86 11.58
C SER A 28 33.17 13.24 11.24
N HIS A 29 33.83 13.38 10.09
CA HIS A 29 34.44 14.63 9.64
C HIS A 29 33.42 15.51 8.89
N ILE A 30 32.38 15.95 9.58
CA ILE A 30 31.49 17.02 9.08
C ILE A 30 31.28 18.07 10.18
N HIS A 31 32.38 18.57 10.74
CA HIS A 31 32.34 19.74 11.61
C HIS A 31 32.06 21.00 10.77
N GLY A 32 30.92 21.66 11.01
CA GLY A 32 30.64 23.01 10.49
C GLY A 32 29.54 23.10 9.42
N VAL A 33 28.95 21.99 8.97
CA VAL A 33 27.85 22.01 7.99
C VAL A 33 26.51 21.96 8.74
N LYS A 34 25.64 22.95 8.51
CA LYS A 34 24.26 22.92 9.04
C LYS A 34 23.49 21.78 8.39
N ASN A 35 22.64 21.09 9.18
CA ASN A 35 21.76 19.99 8.75
C ASN A 35 22.49 18.70 8.34
N VAL A 36 23.64 18.39 8.95
CA VAL A 36 24.30 17.10 8.76
C VAL A 36 23.60 15.95 9.48
N PRO A 37 23.73 14.71 8.98
CA PRO A 37 23.32 13.52 9.73
C PRO A 37 23.98 13.51 11.11
N SER A 38 23.17 13.38 12.16
CA SER A 38 23.66 13.30 13.55
C SER A 38 23.44 11.90 14.11
N ILE A 39 24.48 11.36 14.74
CA ILE A 39 24.38 10.08 15.47
C ILE A 39 23.31 10.16 16.56
N SER A 40 23.21 11.28 17.29
CA SER A 40 22.22 11.41 18.36
C SER A 40 20.79 11.37 17.83
N TYR A 41 20.51 12.07 16.72
CA TYR A 41 19.20 12.01 16.07
C TYR A 41 18.94 10.65 15.42
N ALA A 42 19.96 9.99 14.88
CA ALA A 42 19.82 8.62 14.36
C ALA A 42 19.43 7.64 15.47
N VAL A 43 20.05 7.72 16.66
CA VAL A 43 19.70 6.88 17.81
C VAL A 43 18.28 7.15 18.29
N ILE A 44 17.87 8.42 18.36
CA ILE A 44 16.50 8.81 18.76
C ILE A 44 15.46 8.31 17.76
N ASN A 45 15.75 8.40 16.45
CA ASN A 45 14.82 8.02 15.39
C ASN A 45 14.89 6.54 15.00
N ALA A 46 15.90 5.79 15.46
CA ALA A 46 16.12 4.39 15.10
C ALA A 46 14.86 3.52 15.30
N PRO A 47 14.13 3.59 16.43
CA PRO A 47 12.90 2.82 16.59
C PRO A 47 11.86 3.13 15.51
N HIS A 48 11.73 4.38 15.07
CA HIS A 48 10.80 4.74 14.00
C HIS A 48 11.22 4.12 12.68
N ILE A 49 12.49 4.25 12.30
CA ILE A 49 13.05 3.71 11.05
C ILE A 49 12.88 2.19 10.99
N PHE A 50 13.30 1.48 12.03
CA PHE A 50 13.20 0.01 12.06
C PHE A 50 11.76 -0.46 12.12
N ASN A 51 10.87 0.23 12.84
CA ASN A 51 9.46 -0.12 12.85
C ASN A 51 8.77 0.16 11.50
N THR A 52 9.19 1.20 10.76
CA THR A 52 8.70 1.45 9.40
C THR A 52 9.08 0.30 8.48
N ILE A 53 10.35 -0.12 8.50
CA ILE A 53 10.82 -1.24 7.66
C ILE A 53 10.13 -2.54 8.08
N HIS A 54 10.03 -2.80 9.38
CA HIS A 54 9.34 -3.98 9.92
C HIS A 54 7.86 -4.03 9.54
N GLY A 55 7.19 -2.87 9.59
CA GLY A 55 5.78 -2.71 9.26
C GLY A 55 5.50 -2.61 7.76
N ALA A 56 6.52 -2.59 6.90
CA ALA A 56 6.32 -2.49 5.46
C ALA A 56 5.48 -3.67 4.96
N MET A 57 4.44 -3.37 4.17
CA MET A 57 3.48 -4.36 3.69
C MET A 57 2.74 -5.15 4.79
N ARG A 58 2.68 -4.64 6.04
CA ARG A 58 1.89 -5.23 7.13
C ARG A 58 0.66 -4.40 7.43
N GLN A 59 -0.52 -5.01 7.30
CA GLN A 59 -1.78 -4.28 7.44
C GLN A 59 -1.90 -3.55 8.78
N TRP A 60 -1.59 -4.22 9.90
CA TRP A 60 -1.84 -3.65 11.23
C TRP A 60 -0.87 -2.51 11.58
N ASP A 61 0.41 -2.66 11.25
CA ASP A 61 1.41 -1.60 11.46
C ASP A 61 1.06 -0.32 10.70
N ASN A 62 0.59 -0.45 9.46
CA ASN A 62 0.15 0.68 8.64
C ASN A 62 -1.16 1.30 9.14
N SER A 63 -2.10 0.50 9.65
CA SER A 63 -3.34 1.00 10.24
C SER A 63 -3.10 1.78 11.54
N LEU A 64 -2.17 1.30 12.38
CA LEU A 64 -1.81 1.98 13.63
C LEU A 64 -1.09 3.31 13.37
N LYS A 65 -0.29 3.38 12.30
CA LYS A 65 0.44 4.58 11.85
C LYS A 65 -0.13 5.09 10.54
N HIS A 66 -1.42 5.42 10.54
CA HIS A 66 -2.16 5.74 9.32
C HIS A 66 -1.59 6.92 8.50
N ASN A 67 -0.95 7.91 9.15
CA ASN A 67 -0.26 9.03 8.48
C ASN A 67 1.20 8.70 8.15
N GLY A 68 1.44 7.56 7.51
CA GLY A 68 2.78 7.15 7.11
C GLY A 68 3.53 8.26 6.34
N MET A 69 4.80 8.46 6.67
CA MET A 69 5.67 9.50 6.09
C MET A 69 6.90 8.90 5.38
N SER A 70 6.89 7.61 5.12
CA SER A 70 8.02 6.88 4.55
C SER A 70 7.69 6.43 3.13
N MET A 71 8.65 6.64 2.24
CA MET A 71 8.62 6.13 0.87
C MET A 71 9.81 5.23 0.67
N VAL A 72 9.58 3.99 0.25
CA VAL A 72 10.61 2.97 0.11
C VAL A 72 10.59 2.46 -1.32
N PRO A 73 11.72 2.47 -2.05
CA PRO A 73 11.80 1.78 -3.32
C PRO A 73 11.70 0.26 -3.07
N VAL A 74 10.80 -0.41 -3.79
CA VAL A 74 10.54 -1.84 -3.64
C VAL A 74 10.54 -2.52 -5.01
N THR A 75 10.78 -3.83 -4.99
CA THR A 75 10.63 -4.69 -6.16
C THR A 75 9.41 -5.58 -5.99
N VAL A 76 8.55 -5.61 -7.01
CA VAL A 76 7.52 -6.64 -7.13
C VAL A 76 8.10 -7.76 -8.00
N GLU A 77 8.24 -8.96 -7.45
CA GLU A 77 8.86 -10.07 -8.15
C GLU A 77 8.06 -10.53 -9.37
N ALA A 78 8.73 -11.21 -10.29
CA ALA A 78 8.08 -11.87 -11.41
C ALA A 78 7.11 -12.95 -10.91
N ASN A 79 6.09 -13.24 -11.71
CA ASN A 79 5.03 -14.20 -11.38
C ASN A 79 4.17 -13.81 -10.16
N THR A 80 4.18 -12.54 -9.75
CA THR A 80 3.26 -12.02 -8.74
C THR A 80 1.87 -11.85 -9.36
N LEU A 81 0.84 -12.38 -8.69
CA LEU A 81 -0.54 -12.28 -9.13
C LEU A 81 -1.18 -10.98 -8.66
N PHE A 82 -1.94 -10.39 -9.57
CA PHE A 82 -2.74 -9.19 -9.35
C PHE A 82 -4.15 -9.39 -9.86
N TYR A 83 -5.08 -8.70 -9.24
CA TYR A 83 -6.50 -8.80 -9.55
C TYR A 83 -7.06 -7.40 -9.83
N HIS A 84 -7.96 -7.32 -10.81
CA HIS A 84 -8.57 -6.07 -11.25
C HIS A 84 -10.06 -6.29 -11.47
N GLY A 85 -10.89 -5.46 -10.83
CA GLY A 85 -12.33 -5.44 -11.05
C GLY A 85 -12.74 -4.25 -11.91
N GLY A 86 -13.57 -4.48 -12.92
CA GLY A 86 -14.05 -3.42 -13.82
C GLY A 86 -15.31 -3.83 -14.60
N VAL A 87 -15.75 -2.97 -15.51
CA VAL A 87 -16.98 -3.21 -16.33
C VAL A 87 -16.68 -3.67 -17.75
N THR A 88 -15.40 -3.88 -18.07
CA THR A 88 -14.94 -4.33 -19.39
C THR A 88 -14.16 -5.62 -19.26
N ASN A 89 -14.25 -6.49 -20.27
CA ASN A 89 -13.44 -7.69 -20.40
C ASN A 89 -12.13 -7.47 -21.17
N GLU A 90 -11.83 -6.22 -21.52
CA GLU A 90 -10.64 -5.85 -22.27
C GLU A 90 -9.41 -5.76 -21.34
N PRO A 91 -8.20 -6.10 -21.83
CA PRO A 91 -6.98 -5.89 -21.08
C PRO A 91 -6.77 -4.42 -20.72
N VAL A 92 -6.32 -4.17 -19.49
CA VAL A 92 -5.98 -2.83 -19.02
C VAL A 92 -4.70 -2.33 -19.71
N SER A 93 -4.73 -1.11 -20.25
CA SER A 93 -3.63 -0.55 -21.04
C SER A 93 -3.08 0.80 -20.57
N ASN A 94 -3.63 1.38 -19.50
CA ASN A 94 -3.27 2.72 -19.01
C ASN A 94 -2.86 2.68 -17.53
N VAL A 95 -2.76 3.86 -16.90
CA VAL A 95 -2.67 3.98 -15.44
C VAL A 95 -3.89 3.34 -14.82
N GLU A 96 -3.68 2.32 -14.01
CA GLU A 96 -4.78 1.57 -13.41
C GLU A 96 -4.36 0.91 -12.10
N TRP A 97 -5.38 0.67 -11.30
CA TRP A 97 -5.35 0.04 -10.00
C TRP A 97 -5.46 -1.49 -10.11
N PHE A 98 -4.70 -2.16 -9.24
CA PHE A 98 -4.69 -3.61 -9.05
C PHE A 98 -4.62 -3.93 -7.55
N ALA A 99 -5.26 -5.00 -7.11
CA ALA A 99 -5.07 -5.54 -5.77
C ALA A 99 -4.27 -6.83 -5.76
N PHE A 100 -3.71 -7.10 -4.59
CA PHE A 100 -3.11 -8.38 -4.29
C PHE A 100 -4.18 -9.45 -4.08
N GLU A 101 -5.38 -9.10 -3.61
CA GLU A 101 -6.49 -10.01 -3.31
C GLU A 101 -7.70 -9.84 -4.24
N VAL A 102 -8.40 -10.95 -4.49
CA VAL A 102 -9.67 -10.96 -5.23
C VAL A 102 -10.71 -10.09 -4.53
N GLU A 103 -10.86 -10.26 -3.22
CA GLU A 103 -11.92 -9.60 -2.45
C GLU A 103 -11.77 -8.07 -2.44
N HIS A 104 -10.53 -7.56 -2.50
CA HIS A 104 -10.26 -6.12 -2.65
C HIS A 104 -10.64 -5.64 -4.06
N SER A 105 -10.35 -6.45 -5.08
CA SER A 105 -10.61 -6.12 -6.49
C SER A 105 -12.09 -6.05 -6.83
N GLU A 106 -12.88 -6.92 -6.22
CA GLU A 106 -14.33 -6.97 -6.41
C GLU A 106 -15.00 -5.65 -6.02
N VAL A 107 -14.40 -4.87 -5.11
CA VAL A 107 -14.90 -3.54 -4.73
C VAL A 107 -14.92 -2.59 -5.93
N PHE A 108 -14.05 -2.78 -6.92
CA PHE A 108 -13.92 -1.90 -8.09
C PHE A 108 -14.77 -2.31 -9.28
N VAL A 109 -15.24 -3.57 -9.31
CA VAL A 109 -16.27 -4.02 -10.25
C VAL A 109 -17.53 -3.15 -10.15
N GLU A 110 -17.83 -2.65 -8.96
CA GLU A 110 -19.01 -1.86 -8.65
C GLU A 110 -18.82 -0.33 -8.81
N ARG A 111 -17.59 0.14 -9.07
CA ARG A 111 -17.21 1.55 -8.86
C ARG A 111 -16.83 2.34 -10.11
N GLN A 112 -16.86 1.75 -11.30
CA GLN A 112 -16.44 2.52 -12.48
C GLN A 112 -17.50 3.56 -12.90
N PRO A 113 -17.12 4.84 -13.07
CA PRO A 113 -18.00 5.89 -13.59
C PRO A 113 -18.42 5.59 -15.04
N PRO A 114 -19.58 6.10 -15.51
CA PRO A 114 -19.85 6.17 -16.94
C PRO A 114 -18.78 7.08 -17.57
N LYS A 115 -18.43 6.84 -18.83
CA LYS A 115 -17.47 7.67 -19.56
C LYS A 115 -17.75 9.17 -19.41
N LEU A 116 -16.66 9.87 -19.12
CA LEU A 116 -16.45 11.27 -18.79
C LEU A 116 -16.91 12.24 -19.89
N ASP A 117 -17.76 13.20 -19.54
CA ASP A 117 -17.62 14.59 -19.95
C ASP A 117 -16.57 15.27 -19.04
N ASN A 118 -15.63 15.98 -19.69
CA ASN A 118 -14.21 16.17 -19.34
C ASN A 118 -13.78 16.69 -17.95
N GLU A 119 -14.63 16.87 -16.94
CA GLU A 119 -14.19 17.51 -15.69
C GLU A 119 -14.72 16.91 -14.38
N THR A 120 -15.44 15.78 -14.41
CA THR A 120 -16.01 15.22 -13.16
C THR A 120 -16.00 13.70 -13.10
N PHE A 121 -15.07 13.15 -12.32
CA PHE A 121 -15.12 11.75 -11.86
C PHE A 121 -16.24 11.61 -10.83
N LYS A 122 -17.42 11.11 -11.23
CA LYS A 122 -18.49 10.72 -10.29
C LYS A 122 -18.38 9.23 -9.99
N TYR A 123 -17.82 8.89 -8.84
CA TYR A 123 -17.91 7.53 -8.31
C TYR A 123 -19.36 7.23 -7.94
N PHE A 124 -19.79 6.02 -8.28
CA PHE A 124 -21.12 5.52 -8.00
C PHE A 124 -21.36 5.37 -6.48
N GLY A 125 -21.72 6.46 -5.81
CA GLY A 125 -22.39 6.42 -4.52
C GLY A 125 -23.88 6.17 -4.77
N HIS A 126 -24.37 4.98 -4.43
CA HIS A 126 -25.79 4.58 -4.52
C HIS A 126 -26.45 4.91 -5.88
N ILE A 127 -26.28 4.05 -6.90
CA ILE A 127 -27.13 4.12 -8.10
C ILE A 127 -28.03 2.89 -8.17
N ASP A 128 -29.30 3.17 -8.42
CA ASP A 128 -30.31 2.23 -8.86
C ASP A 128 -29.79 1.29 -9.97
N GLU A 129 -30.04 0.00 -9.78
CA GLU A 129 -30.01 -1.12 -10.74
C GLU A 129 -29.70 -0.75 -12.21
N GLN A 130 -28.43 -0.51 -12.55
CA GLN A 130 -27.98 -0.63 -13.93
C GLN A 130 -27.49 -2.06 -14.17
N ASN A 131 -28.11 -2.76 -15.12
CA ASN A 131 -27.70 -4.07 -15.62
C ASN A 131 -26.38 -3.95 -16.42
N TYR A 132 -25.25 -3.68 -15.75
CA TYR A 132 -23.94 -3.85 -16.37
C TYR A 132 -23.30 -5.14 -15.88
N THR A 133 -22.56 -5.81 -16.76
CA THR A 133 -21.81 -7.02 -16.41
C THR A 133 -20.47 -6.60 -15.82
N GLY A 134 -20.21 -7.02 -14.58
CA GLY A 134 -18.91 -6.87 -13.95
C GLY A 134 -17.92 -7.92 -14.44
N TYR A 135 -16.64 -7.59 -14.47
CA TYR A 135 -15.57 -8.51 -14.81
C TYR A 135 -14.47 -8.46 -13.75
N LEU A 136 -14.00 -9.64 -13.37
CA LEU A 136 -12.82 -9.82 -12.55
C LEU A 136 -11.72 -10.40 -13.43
N SER A 137 -10.61 -9.67 -13.54
CA SER A 137 -9.45 -10.04 -14.33
C SER A 137 -8.29 -10.43 -13.43
N THR A 138 -7.58 -11.50 -13.77
CA THR A 138 -6.35 -11.94 -13.10
C THR A 138 -5.17 -11.66 -14.01
N TYR A 139 -4.18 -10.96 -13.46
CA TYR A 139 -2.95 -10.56 -14.12
C TYR A 139 -1.74 -11.17 -13.41
N ARG A 140 -0.62 -11.24 -14.13
CA ARG A 140 0.66 -11.68 -13.60
C ARG A 140 1.80 -10.81 -14.09
N THR A 141 2.75 -10.50 -13.22
CA THR A 141 3.99 -9.82 -13.63
C THR A 141 4.85 -10.71 -14.50
N THR A 142 5.23 -10.21 -15.68
CA THR A 142 6.09 -10.94 -16.64
C THR A 142 7.57 -10.86 -16.27
N ARG A 143 7.95 -9.86 -15.48
CA ARG A 143 9.32 -9.61 -15.00
C ARG A 143 9.28 -8.88 -13.64
N PRO A 144 10.40 -8.83 -12.89
CA PRO A 144 10.45 -8.05 -11.67
C PRO A 144 10.27 -6.54 -11.96
N LEU A 145 9.34 -5.90 -11.27
CA LEU A 145 9.09 -4.47 -11.34
C LEU A 145 9.97 -3.77 -10.31
N LYS A 146 11.13 -3.28 -10.74
CA LYS A 146 12.19 -2.78 -9.83
C LYS A 146 11.98 -1.33 -9.38
N ASN A 147 11.15 -0.58 -10.09
CA ASN A 147 10.97 0.85 -9.85
C ASN A 147 9.58 1.14 -9.27
N ILE A 148 9.19 0.41 -8.23
CA ILE A 148 7.93 0.66 -7.51
C ILE A 148 8.22 1.46 -6.25
N ILE A 149 7.39 2.47 -5.98
CA ILE A 149 7.46 3.22 -4.72
C ILE A 149 6.38 2.68 -3.77
N TYR A 150 6.82 2.10 -2.65
CA TYR A 150 5.93 1.79 -1.54
C TYR A 150 5.75 3.01 -0.64
N ILE A 151 4.51 3.36 -0.31
CA ILE A 151 4.15 4.46 0.59
C ILE A 151 3.48 3.85 1.82
N ASP A 152 4.09 4.03 3.00
CA ASP A 152 3.59 3.47 4.25
C ASP A 152 2.33 4.18 4.79
N GLY A 153 1.80 3.67 5.90
CA GLY A 153 0.53 4.08 6.49
C GLY A 153 -0.69 3.66 5.67
N MET A 154 -1.83 4.27 5.97
CA MET A 154 -3.06 4.11 5.21
C MET A 154 -3.07 5.09 4.03
N SER A 155 -2.01 5.07 3.22
CA SER A 155 -1.73 6.03 2.15
C SER A 155 -2.71 5.99 0.96
N ALA A 156 -3.69 5.09 0.96
CA ALA A 156 -4.83 5.12 0.04
C ALA A 156 -6.15 5.53 0.71
N ALA A 157 -6.18 5.78 2.03
CA ALA A 157 -7.39 6.24 2.72
C ALA A 157 -7.69 7.70 2.39
N LYS A 158 -8.91 8.00 1.91
CA LYS A 158 -9.31 9.34 1.47
C LYS A 158 -9.93 10.13 2.62
N THR A 159 -9.14 10.39 3.65
CA THR A 159 -9.59 11.06 4.87
C THR A 159 -8.96 12.45 5.03
N THR A 160 -9.52 13.26 5.92
CA THR A 160 -8.93 14.56 6.31
C THR A 160 -7.85 14.42 7.39
N PHE A 161 -7.46 13.19 7.76
CA PHE A 161 -6.49 12.96 8.85
C PHE A 161 -5.03 13.07 8.42
N GLY A 162 -4.75 13.33 7.13
CA GLY A 162 -3.38 13.47 6.61
C GLY A 162 -2.84 12.22 5.91
N THR A 163 -3.67 11.19 5.72
CA THR A 163 -3.28 9.91 5.12
C THR A 163 -2.74 10.04 3.69
N LEU A 164 -3.06 11.12 2.97
CA LEU A 164 -2.58 11.39 1.60
C LEU A 164 -1.41 12.40 1.55
N ASP A 165 -0.97 12.96 2.69
CA ASP A 165 -0.04 14.10 2.72
C ASP A 165 1.32 13.77 2.07
N THR A 166 1.83 12.55 2.21
CA THR A 166 3.08 12.10 1.55
C THR A 166 2.98 12.18 0.02
N GLN A 167 1.81 11.90 -0.56
CA GLN A 167 1.61 12.02 -2.01
C GLN A 167 1.33 13.48 -2.39
N ASP A 168 0.35 14.12 -1.74
CA ASP A 168 -0.17 15.41 -2.19
C ASP A 168 0.77 16.58 -1.86
N ARG A 169 1.37 16.58 -0.66
CA ARG A 169 2.22 17.68 -0.19
C ARG A 169 3.70 17.45 -0.50
N VAL A 170 4.17 16.21 -0.33
CA VAL A 170 5.61 15.90 -0.47
C VAL A 170 5.97 15.57 -1.92
N LEU A 171 5.32 14.57 -2.54
CA LEU A 171 5.62 14.19 -3.93
C LEU A 171 5.10 15.20 -4.96
N LEU A 172 3.88 15.71 -4.76
CA LEU A 172 3.19 16.58 -5.71
C LEU A 172 3.26 18.06 -5.35
N TRP A 173 3.98 18.44 -4.29
CA TRP A 173 4.21 19.84 -3.88
C TRP A 173 2.96 20.72 -3.85
N ASP A 174 1.84 20.18 -3.36
CA ASP A 174 0.58 20.91 -3.26
C ASP A 174 0.11 21.50 -4.62
N ASN A 175 0.49 20.88 -5.75
CA ASN A 175 0.32 21.38 -7.13
C ASN A 175 -1.13 21.54 -7.63
N GLY A 176 -2.14 21.44 -6.77
CA GLY A 176 -3.53 21.72 -7.15
C GLY A 176 -4.52 20.59 -6.91
N PHE A 177 -4.12 19.46 -6.32
CA PHE A 177 -5.07 18.51 -5.70
C PHE A 177 -5.87 19.13 -4.53
N LYS A 178 -5.60 20.40 -4.19
CA LYS A 178 -6.31 21.19 -3.19
C LYS A 178 -7.83 21.16 -3.47
N LYS A 179 -8.57 20.49 -2.57
CA LYS A 179 -10.03 20.52 -2.42
C LYS A 179 -10.87 19.85 -3.51
N ARG A 180 -10.61 18.59 -3.85
CA ARG A 180 -11.64 17.76 -4.49
C ARG A 180 -11.88 16.51 -3.65
N SER A 181 -13.16 16.15 -3.43
CA SER A 181 -13.50 15.02 -2.57
C SER A 181 -12.78 13.77 -3.07
N GLY A 182 -12.50 12.85 -2.13
CA GLY A 182 -11.80 11.60 -2.36
C GLY A 182 -12.18 10.93 -3.68
N PHE A 183 -11.25 10.14 -4.22
CA PHE A 183 -11.32 9.42 -5.49
C PHE A 183 -10.70 10.14 -6.72
N GLN A 184 -9.43 10.54 -6.60
CA GLN A 184 -8.59 10.97 -7.74
C GLN A 184 -7.28 10.17 -7.83
N ASP A 185 -7.32 8.92 -7.40
CA ASP A 185 -6.11 8.11 -7.22
C ASP A 185 -5.36 7.85 -8.52
N LEU A 186 -6.09 7.53 -9.59
CA LEU A 186 -5.48 7.33 -10.90
C LEU A 186 -4.84 8.63 -11.41
N TYR A 187 -5.51 9.77 -11.23
CA TYR A 187 -4.95 11.07 -11.62
C TYR A 187 -3.71 11.45 -10.79
N ARG A 188 -3.74 11.18 -9.48
CA ARG A 188 -2.59 11.35 -8.59
C ARG A 188 -1.39 10.55 -9.06
N VAL A 189 -1.61 9.27 -9.38
CA VAL A 189 -0.53 8.42 -9.88
C VAL A 189 -0.07 8.86 -11.26
N GLN A 190 -0.98 9.28 -12.16
CA GLN A 190 -0.60 9.88 -13.44
C GLN A 190 0.36 11.07 -13.25
N GLU A 191 0.09 11.98 -12.32
CA GLU A 191 0.98 13.11 -12.03
C GLU A 191 2.31 12.67 -11.40
N ILE A 192 2.28 11.70 -10.48
CA ILE A 192 3.51 11.11 -9.91
C ILE A 192 4.38 10.49 -11.02
N CYS A 193 3.79 9.72 -11.93
CA CYS A 193 4.47 9.08 -13.05
C CYS A 193 5.03 10.11 -14.05
N LYS A 194 4.38 11.27 -14.23
CA LYS A 194 4.91 12.37 -15.04
C LYS A 194 6.14 13.01 -14.40
N LEU A 195 6.12 13.20 -13.08
CA LEU A 195 7.26 13.77 -12.33
C LEU A 195 8.43 12.80 -12.21
N LEU A 196 8.14 11.50 -12.10
CA LEU A 196 9.11 10.43 -11.90
C LEU A 196 9.02 9.42 -13.05
N PRO A 197 9.55 9.74 -14.25
CA PRO A 197 9.35 8.92 -15.46
C PRO A 197 9.99 7.53 -15.41
N HIS A 198 10.85 7.27 -14.43
CA HIS A 198 11.49 5.97 -14.21
C HIS A 198 10.68 5.04 -13.28
N VAL A 199 9.64 5.56 -12.62
CA VAL A 199 8.78 4.79 -11.71
C VAL A 199 7.78 3.98 -12.53
N ASP A 200 7.66 2.69 -12.22
CA ASP A 200 6.70 1.78 -12.85
C ASP A 200 5.30 1.90 -12.21
N GLY A 201 5.23 2.38 -10.97
CA GLY A 201 3.99 2.53 -10.20
C GLY A 201 4.22 2.72 -8.70
N ILE A 202 3.13 2.73 -7.94
CA ILE A 202 3.16 2.85 -6.48
C ILE A 202 2.39 1.73 -5.79
N ILE A 203 2.82 1.36 -4.59
CA ILE A 203 2.07 0.50 -3.66
C ILE A 203 1.68 1.31 -2.44
N ARG A 204 0.43 1.17 -2.01
CA ARG A 204 -0.14 1.88 -0.85
C ARG A 204 -1.30 1.09 -0.25
N MET A 205 -1.84 1.54 0.88
CA MET A 205 -2.86 0.78 1.62
C MET A 205 -4.07 1.63 2.02
N GLU A 206 -5.28 1.09 1.86
CA GLU A 206 -6.47 1.57 2.58
C GLU A 206 -6.92 0.47 3.55
N LEU A 207 -7.80 -0.43 3.10
CA LEU A 207 -8.14 -1.65 3.84
C LEU A 207 -7.20 -2.81 3.48
N GLY A 208 -6.83 -2.93 2.21
CA GLY A 208 -5.77 -3.82 1.72
C GLY A 208 -4.70 -3.03 0.96
N PHE A 209 -3.61 -3.69 0.59
CA PHE A 209 -2.62 -3.07 -0.28
C PHE A 209 -3.12 -3.07 -1.73
N GLU A 210 -2.75 -2.01 -2.44
CA GLU A 210 -3.04 -1.80 -3.84
C GLU A 210 -1.77 -1.42 -4.58
N LEU A 211 -1.65 -1.89 -5.81
CA LEU A 211 -0.64 -1.48 -6.79
C LEU A 211 -1.33 -0.60 -7.84
N ILE A 212 -0.81 0.59 -8.08
CA ILE A 212 -1.25 1.43 -9.20
C ILE A 212 -0.06 1.59 -10.15
N LEU A 213 -0.19 1.06 -11.35
CA LEU A 213 0.88 1.09 -12.36
C LEU A 213 0.77 2.34 -13.23
N CYS A 214 1.91 2.90 -13.64
CA CYS A 214 1.99 3.99 -14.61
C CYS A 214 1.56 3.53 -16.02
N ASP A 215 1.80 2.25 -16.33
CA ASP A 215 1.44 1.61 -17.59
C ASP A 215 1.30 0.10 -17.37
N ALA A 216 0.05 -0.38 -17.31
CA ALA A 216 -0.24 -1.80 -17.09
C ALA A 216 0.14 -2.67 -18.30
N SER A 217 0.09 -2.13 -19.53
CA SER A 217 0.28 -2.90 -20.76
C SER A 217 1.69 -3.48 -20.92
N LYS A 218 2.68 -2.84 -20.27
CA LYS A 218 4.10 -3.21 -20.38
C LYS A 218 4.55 -4.29 -19.40
N ASN A 219 3.85 -4.39 -18.27
CA ASN A 219 4.39 -5.03 -17.07
C ASN A 219 3.59 -6.27 -16.65
N LEU A 220 2.36 -6.40 -17.13
CA LEU A 220 1.44 -7.46 -16.75
C LEU A 220 0.98 -8.26 -17.97
N GLU A 221 0.87 -9.58 -17.82
CA GLU A 221 0.09 -10.42 -18.74
C GLU A 221 -1.29 -10.68 -18.15
N LEU A 222 -2.32 -10.67 -19.00
CA LEU A 222 -3.67 -11.08 -18.62
C LEU A 222 -3.76 -12.61 -18.67
N LEU A 223 -4.10 -13.24 -17.54
CA LEU A 223 -4.25 -14.70 -17.43
C LEU A 223 -5.68 -15.15 -17.68
N SER A 224 -6.65 -14.47 -17.07
CA SER A 224 -8.06 -14.85 -17.16
C SER A 224 -8.99 -13.69 -16.87
N VAL A 225 -10.17 -13.73 -17.48
CA VAL A 225 -11.28 -12.82 -17.21
C VAL A 225 -12.51 -13.65 -16.87
N THR A 226 -13.11 -13.40 -15.72
CA THR A 226 -14.34 -14.05 -15.26
C THR A 226 -15.45 -13.03 -15.09
N ILE A 227 -16.67 -13.40 -15.47
CA ILE A 227 -17.86 -12.59 -15.21
C ILE A 227 -18.12 -12.57 -13.70
N HIS A 228 -18.30 -11.37 -13.14
CA HIS A 228 -18.69 -11.18 -11.76
C HIS A 228 -20.21 -10.90 -11.71
N PRO A 229 -21.03 -11.81 -11.14
CA PRO A 229 -22.48 -11.61 -11.06
C PRO A 229 -22.81 -10.45 -10.12
N GLN A 230 -23.57 -9.46 -10.59
CA GLN A 230 -23.99 -8.30 -9.78
C GLN A 230 -25.16 -8.59 -8.82
N HIS A 231 -25.86 -9.72 -8.97
CA HIS A 231 -27.14 -9.96 -8.30
C HIS A 231 -27.07 -10.32 -6.80
N PHE A 232 -25.88 -10.34 -6.18
CA PHE A 232 -25.70 -10.70 -4.75
C PHE A 232 -26.16 -9.62 -3.75
N TYR A 233 -26.67 -8.49 -4.22
CA TYR A 233 -26.74 -7.28 -3.38
C TYR A 233 -28.08 -7.01 -2.70
N ARG A 234 -29.09 -7.87 -2.90
CA ARG A 234 -30.43 -7.62 -2.33
C ARG A 234 -30.63 -8.17 -0.92
N ASN A 235 -29.73 -8.99 -0.39
CA ASN A 235 -29.87 -9.56 0.96
C ASN A 235 -28.84 -8.95 1.94
N LYS A 236 -29.32 -8.42 3.08
CA LYS A 236 -28.48 -7.77 4.10
C LYS A 236 -27.37 -8.70 4.63
N THR A 237 -27.65 -10.01 4.67
CA THR A 237 -26.72 -11.03 5.16
C THR A 237 -25.52 -11.21 4.22
N GLU A 238 -25.73 -11.20 2.90
CA GLU A 238 -24.67 -11.38 1.89
C GLU A 238 -23.70 -10.19 1.89
N ASN A 239 -24.22 -8.99 2.16
CA ASN A 239 -23.41 -7.80 2.38
C ASN A 239 -22.46 -7.90 3.58
N VAL A 240 -22.92 -8.52 4.67
CA VAL A 240 -22.08 -8.79 5.84
C VAL A 240 -21.00 -9.82 5.48
N PHE A 241 -21.36 -10.88 4.76
CA PHE A 241 -20.41 -11.89 4.30
C PHE A 241 -19.33 -11.31 3.39
N ARG A 242 -19.69 -10.50 2.38
CA ARG A 242 -18.68 -9.87 1.51
C ARG A 242 -17.72 -8.98 2.29
N ARG A 243 -18.22 -8.16 3.21
CA ARG A 243 -17.35 -7.32 4.07
C ARG A 243 -16.45 -8.17 4.95
N SER A 244 -16.96 -9.25 5.56
CA SER A 244 -16.13 -10.15 6.36
C SER A 244 -15.10 -10.89 5.51
N GLU A 245 -15.45 -11.31 4.30
CA GLU A 245 -14.53 -11.98 3.37
C GLU A 245 -13.47 -11.01 2.86
N TYR A 246 -13.83 -9.76 2.58
CA TYR A 246 -12.87 -8.72 2.26
C TYR A 246 -11.90 -8.50 3.42
N MET A 247 -12.40 -8.28 4.64
CA MET A 247 -11.56 -8.13 5.84
C MET A 247 -10.68 -9.36 6.09
N ARG A 248 -11.22 -10.57 5.87
CA ARG A 248 -10.49 -11.84 5.96
C ARG A 248 -9.41 -11.93 4.87
N GLY A 249 -9.70 -11.50 3.66
CA GLY A 249 -8.78 -11.51 2.51
C GLY A 249 -7.58 -10.63 2.78
N VAL A 250 -7.83 -9.36 3.14
CA VAL A 250 -6.75 -8.40 3.43
C VAL A 250 -6.00 -8.75 4.72
N SER A 251 -6.61 -9.37 5.73
CA SER A 251 -5.88 -9.73 6.95
C SER A 251 -5.04 -11.01 6.85
N LYS A 252 -5.36 -11.91 5.92
CA LYS A 252 -4.66 -13.21 5.82
C LYS A 252 -3.29 -13.14 5.17
N ARG A 253 -3.06 -12.21 4.24
CA ARG A 253 -1.87 -12.27 3.35
C ARG A 253 -0.61 -11.61 3.90
N TYR A 254 -0.69 -10.92 5.04
CA TYR A 254 0.44 -10.14 5.57
C TYR A 254 1.10 -10.77 6.81
N ALA A 255 0.73 -11.99 7.18
CA ALA A 255 1.51 -12.81 8.10
C ALA A 255 2.74 -13.37 7.37
N GLY A 256 3.81 -12.57 7.26
CA GLY A 256 5.13 -13.09 6.89
C GLY A 256 5.77 -12.55 5.61
N VAL A 257 5.83 -11.22 5.42
CA VAL A 257 6.86 -10.64 4.54
C VAL A 257 7.97 -10.07 5.42
N GLY A 258 9.18 -10.61 5.25
CA GLY A 258 10.36 -10.42 6.10
C GLY A 258 10.75 -11.65 6.93
N ALA A 259 10.73 -12.86 6.36
CA ALA A 259 11.56 -13.95 6.89
C ALA A 259 13.04 -13.65 6.60
#